data_AF-A0A8K0VWD8-F1
#
_entry.id   AF-A0A8K0VWD8-F1
#
_cell.length_a   1.000
_cell.length_b   1.000
_cell.length_c   1.000
_cell.angle_alpha   90.00
_cell.angle_beta   90.00
_cell.angle_gamma   90.00
#
_symmetry.space_group_name_H-M   'P 1'
#
loop_
_entity.id
_entity.type
_entity.pdbx_description
1 polymer ?
#
loop_
_entity_poly.entity_id
_entity_poly.type
_entity_poly.pdbx_seq_one_letter_code
_entity_poly.pdbx_strand_id
1 'polypeptide(L)'
;MEDFINTQLHPVDSCMICSDSFSAEHQPVALPCHHIFGYGCIKRWLRTGRGNNNACPHCRLVVCSRQNPQSGFDAPAIWKAICEQPPKRLHDFMTKVWSGLRSLWQRKSTGKFTVTELIDQAIFPALLQAASPNSSHEVREIDPFRDCYNLIAASWDSLGRPNTATGLAIPLVRLARLMSSVSSTIPKWLTTVPRTNRLFWKANACLGLTNSDIKWDTVVTAARDPDKAEHFPLLHLYTMLISQSISHNVQPSQMPVRRHEVMNFVVERCCTKIGGEGWAGKPTNEFKEVLAMVYEELRRYQLDKKKPSLRGHAGEESVVSGIWVLAQWSVKGS
;
A
#
# COMPACT_ATOMS: atom_id res chain seq x y z
N MET A 1 -30.75 -45.39 -35.76
CA MET A 1 -30.54 -45.55 -34.30
C MET A 1 -29.72 -46.80 -34.03
N GLU A 2 -30.15 -47.98 -34.50
CA GLU A 2 -29.38 -49.21 -34.33
C GLU A 2 -27.99 -49.16 -34.96
N ASP A 3 -27.84 -48.58 -36.16
CA ASP A 3 -26.52 -48.43 -36.78
C ASP A 3 -25.56 -47.61 -35.92
N PHE A 4 -26.04 -46.55 -35.26
CA PHE A 4 -25.23 -45.75 -34.35
C PHE A 4 -24.83 -46.57 -33.11
N ILE A 5 -25.77 -47.33 -32.55
CA ILE A 5 -25.52 -48.19 -31.38
C ILE A 5 -24.47 -49.25 -31.72
N ASN A 6 -24.55 -49.85 -32.91
CA ASN A 6 -23.68 -50.94 -33.31
C ASN A 6 -22.32 -50.49 -33.86
N THR A 7 -22.18 -49.23 -34.33
CA THR A 7 -20.95 -48.76 -34.98
C THR A 7 -20.23 -47.62 -34.26
N GLN A 8 -20.89 -46.90 -33.35
CA GLN A 8 -20.32 -45.71 -32.70
C GLN A 8 -20.26 -45.84 -31.16
N LEU A 9 -21.08 -46.70 -30.54
CA LEU A 9 -21.01 -46.99 -29.11
C LEU A 9 -20.03 -48.14 -28.84
N HIS A 10 -18.75 -47.80 -28.71
CA HIS A 10 -17.74 -48.77 -28.30
C HIS A 10 -17.53 -48.73 -26.78
N PRO A 11 -17.53 -49.89 -26.10
CA PRO A 11 -17.06 -49.99 -24.73
C PRO A 11 -15.64 -49.46 -24.61
N VAL A 12 -15.37 -48.70 -23.54
CA VAL A 12 -14.00 -48.32 -23.22
C VAL A 12 -13.43 -49.44 -22.36
N ASP A 13 -12.62 -50.30 -22.96
CA ASP A 13 -12.08 -51.50 -22.30
C ASP A 13 -10.67 -51.29 -21.73
N SER A 14 -10.02 -50.17 -22.06
CA SER A 14 -8.66 -49.86 -21.65
C SER A 14 -8.47 -48.41 -21.19
N CYS A 15 -7.47 -48.21 -20.36
CA CYS A 15 -7.13 -46.94 -19.77
C CYS A 15 -6.30 -46.07 -20.72
N MET A 16 -6.77 -44.85 -21.01
CA MET A 16 -6.05 -43.91 -21.90
C MET A 16 -4.70 -43.38 -21.35
N ILE A 17 -4.33 -43.68 -20.10
CA ILE A 17 -3.04 -43.25 -19.50
C ILE A 17 -1.96 -44.32 -19.63
N CYS A 18 -2.28 -45.59 -19.36
CA CYS A 18 -1.32 -46.69 -19.37
C CYS A 18 -1.59 -47.73 -20.45
N SER A 19 -2.72 -47.63 -21.15
CA SER A 19 -3.21 -48.57 -22.16
C SER A 19 -3.56 -49.97 -21.65
N ASP A 20 -3.54 -50.20 -20.34
CA ASP A 20 -3.96 -51.47 -19.73
C ASP A 20 -5.49 -51.62 -19.71
N SER A 21 -5.96 -52.86 -19.80
CA SER A 21 -7.38 -53.18 -19.67
C SER A 21 -7.92 -52.89 -18.26
N PHE A 22 -9.19 -52.52 -18.17
CA PHE A 22 -9.84 -52.33 -16.87
C PHE A 22 -10.07 -53.67 -16.15
N SER A 23 -9.85 -53.68 -14.84
CA SER A 23 -10.02 -54.87 -13.99
C SER A 23 -10.47 -54.48 -12.57
N ALA A 24 -10.63 -55.45 -11.68
CA ALA A 24 -10.92 -55.21 -10.27
C ALA A 24 -9.82 -54.36 -9.59
N GLU A 25 -8.56 -54.52 -10.01
CA GLU A 25 -7.38 -53.78 -9.55
C GLU A 25 -7.17 -52.49 -10.35
N HIS A 26 -7.65 -52.45 -11.60
CA HIS A 26 -7.61 -51.29 -12.48
C HIS A 26 -9.00 -50.72 -12.76
N GLN A 27 -9.69 -50.31 -11.69
CA GLN A 27 -11.10 -49.89 -11.78
C GLN A 27 -11.26 -48.62 -12.66
N PRO A 28 -12.25 -48.61 -13.57
CA PRO A 28 -12.53 -47.43 -14.39
C PRO A 28 -13.19 -46.32 -13.56
N VAL A 29 -12.82 -45.08 -13.83
CA VAL A 29 -13.45 -43.88 -13.26
C VAL A 29 -13.62 -42.81 -14.34
N ALA A 30 -14.79 -42.17 -14.34
CA ALA A 30 -15.09 -41.06 -15.23
C ALA A 30 -14.76 -39.71 -14.58
N LEU A 31 -14.17 -38.80 -15.34
CA LEU A 31 -14.02 -37.40 -14.96
C LEU A 31 -15.28 -36.59 -15.30
N PRO A 32 -15.42 -35.33 -14.84
CA PRO A 32 -16.55 -34.46 -15.23
C PRO A 32 -16.67 -34.19 -16.74
N CYS A 33 -15.57 -34.35 -17.49
CA CYS A 33 -15.56 -34.31 -18.95
C CYS A 33 -15.96 -35.64 -19.62
N HIS A 34 -16.45 -36.62 -18.86
CA HIS A 34 -16.87 -37.96 -19.29
C HIS A 34 -15.78 -38.87 -19.87
N HIS A 35 -14.51 -38.46 -19.88
CA HIS A 35 -13.40 -39.36 -20.23
C HIS A 35 -13.11 -40.34 -19.08
N ILE A 36 -12.86 -41.61 -19.44
CA ILE A 36 -12.69 -42.74 -18.51
C ILE A 36 -11.21 -43.11 -18.40
N PHE A 37 -10.74 -43.34 -17.18
CA PHE A 37 -9.37 -43.72 -16.87
C PHE A 37 -9.33 -44.76 -15.74
N GLY A 38 -8.21 -45.44 -15.55
CA GLY A 38 -8.01 -46.27 -14.38
C GLY A 38 -7.85 -45.39 -13.13
N TYR A 39 -8.55 -45.72 -12.05
CA TYR A 39 -8.58 -44.93 -10.81
C TYR A 39 -7.18 -44.62 -10.28
N GLY A 40 -6.30 -45.63 -10.20
CA GLY A 40 -4.92 -45.45 -9.79
C GLY A 40 -4.10 -44.53 -10.72
N CYS A 41 -4.32 -44.65 -12.03
CA CYS A 41 -3.62 -43.85 -13.04
C CYS A 41 -4.03 -42.38 -12.99
N ILE A 42 -5.33 -42.08 -12.97
CA ILE A 42 -5.78 -40.69 -12.92
C ILE A 42 -5.45 -40.04 -11.56
N LYS A 43 -5.52 -40.80 -10.46
CA LYS A 43 -5.08 -40.34 -9.15
C LYS A 43 -3.57 -40.00 -9.14
N ARG A 44 -2.74 -40.82 -9.79
CA ARG A 44 -1.30 -40.57 -9.93
C ARG A 44 -1.03 -39.36 -10.82
N TRP A 45 -1.74 -39.24 -11.95
CA TRP A 45 -1.68 -38.07 -12.83
C TRP A 45 -1.94 -36.78 -12.05
N LEU A 46 -3.08 -36.69 -11.37
CA LEU A 46 -3.50 -35.51 -10.63
C LEU A 46 -2.54 -35.15 -9.46
N ARG A 47 -1.89 -36.15 -8.85
CA ARG A 47 -0.97 -35.94 -7.72
C ARG A 47 0.47 -35.62 -8.14
N THR A 48 1.03 -36.39 -9.07
CA THR A 48 2.48 -36.43 -9.35
C THR A 48 2.84 -36.27 -10.82
N GLY A 49 1.87 -36.03 -11.71
CA GLY A 49 2.14 -35.77 -13.12
C GLY A 49 3.03 -34.53 -13.33
N ARG A 50 3.89 -34.57 -14.36
CA ARG A 50 4.68 -33.41 -14.79
C ARG A 50 3.81 -32.52 -15.70
N GLY A 51 3.86 -31.20 -15.53
CA GLY A 51 3.11 -30.23 -16.35
C GLY A 51 1.71 -29.90 -15.84
N ASN A 52 0.74 -29.67 -16.74
CA ASN A 52 -0.65 -29.28 -16.46
C ASN A 52 -1.49 -30.45 -15.92
N ASN A 53 -1.07 -31.02 -14.80
CA ASN A 53 -1.63 -32.23 -14.21
C ASN A 53 -2.89 -32.00 -13.39
N ASN A 54 -3.49 -30.81 -13.44
CA ASN A 54 -4.79 -30.51 -12.83
C ASN A 54 -5.94 -30.63 -13.85
N ALA A 55 -5.63 -31.02 -15.09
CA ALA A 55 -6.56 -31.15 -16.20
C ALA A 55 -6.64 -32.59 -16.70
N CYS A 56 -7.73 -32.89 -17.43
CA CYS A 56 -7.95 -34.16 -18.09
C CYS A 56 -6.81 -34.44 -19.08
N PRO A 57 -6.17 -35.64 -19.05
CA PRO A 57 -5.13 -36.01 -20.00
C PRO A 57 -5.57 -35.97 -21.48
N HIS A 58 -6.86 -36.21 -21.73
CA HIS A 58 -7.42 -36.31 -23.08
C HIS A 58 -7.87 -34.95 -23.62
N CYS A 59 -8.82 -34.28 -22.95
CA CYS A 59 -9.44 -33.05 -23.45
C CYS A 59 -8.94 -31.76 -22.80
N ARG A 60 -8.05 -31.86 -21.80
CA ARG A 60 -7.50 -30.73 -21.02
C ARG A 60 -8.54 -29.89 -20.26
N LEU A 61 -9.78 -30.35 -20.11
CA LEU A 61 -10.73 -29.74 -19.17
C LEU A 61 -10.12 -29.76 -17.75
N VAL A 62 -10.13 -28.64 -17.05
CA VAL A 62 -9.65 -28.54 -15.67
C VAL A 62 -10.55 -29.37 -14.75
N VAL A 63 -9.98 -30.36 -14.06
CA VAL A 63 -10.71 -31.35 -13.26
C VAL A 63 -10.70 -30.97 -11.79
N CYS A 64 -9.56 -30.46 -11.34
CA CYS A 64 -9.43 -29.82 -10.04
C CYS A 64 -8.76 -28.48 -10.27
N SER A 65 -9.41 -27.40 -9.86
CA SER A 65 -8.66 -26.17 -9.62
C SER A 65 -7.68 -26.52 -8.51
N ARG A 66 -6.38 -26.64 -8.85
CA ARG A 66 -5.36 -26.46 -7.82
C ARG A 66 -5.71 -25.10 -7.23
N GLN A 67 -6.19 -25.08 -5.99
CA GLN A 67 -5.99 -23.90 -5.17
C GLN A 67 -4.49 -23.75 -5.17
N ASN A 68 -4.00 -22.92 -6.06
CA ASN A 68 -2.62 -22.56 -6.08
C ASN A 68 -2.46 -21.83 -4.74
N PRO A 69 -1.65 -22.32 -3.79
CA PRO A 69 -1.29 -21.50 -2.64
C PRO A 69 -0.49 -20.27 -3.08
N GLN A 70 -0.19 -20.14 -4.38
CA GLN A 70 0.25 -18.90 -5.03
C GLN A 70 -0.88 -17.85 -5.05
N SER A 71 -1.36 -17.44 -3.88
CA SER A 71 -1.90 -16.09 -3.70
C SER A 71 -0.76 -15.07 -3.53
N GLY A 72 0.45 -15.34 -4.04
CA GLY A 72 1.68 -14.78 -3.47
C GLY A 72 2.65 -14.11 -4.44
N PHE A 73 2.31 -13.91 -5.72
CA PHE A 73 3.20 -13.18 -6.63
C PHE A 73 2.47 -12.19 -7.53
N ASP A 74 1.35 -11.64 -7.05
CA ASP A 74 0.76 -10.44 -7.65
C ASP A 74 0.98 -9.23 -6.72
N ALA A 75 1.01 -8.03 -7.31
CA ALA A 75 1.24 -6.79 -6.57
C ALA A 75 0.19 -6.54 -5.47
N PRO A 76 -1.13 -6.73 -5.71
CA PRO A 76 -2.15 -6.54 -4.67
C PRO A 76 -1.97 -7.44 -3.44
N ALA A 77 -1.69 -8.73 -3.63
CA ALA A 77 -1.56 -9.68 -2.54
C ALA A 77 -0.27 -9.44 -1.73
N ILE A 78 0.86 -9.16 -2.40
CA ILE A 78 2.10 -8.79 -1.71
C ILE A 78 1.90 -7.49 -0.92
N TRP A 79 1.26 -6.47 -1.51
CA TRP A 79 0.97 -5.21 -0.81
C TRP A 79 0.11 -5.44 0.43
N LYS A 80 -0.97 -6.23 0.30
CA LYS A 80 -1.82 -6.63 1.42
C LYS A 80 -1.01 -7.32 2.52
N ALA A 81 -0.18 -8.30 2.15
CA ALA A 81 0.65 -9.04 3.09
C ALA A 81 1.69 -8.16 3.80
N ILE A 82 2.21 -7.11 3.15
CA ILE A 82 3.04 -6.09 3.81
C ILE A 82 2.20 -5.24 4.78
N CYS A 83 1.02 -4.77 4.36
CA CYS A 83 0.15 -3.96 5.20
C CYS A 83 -0.29 -4.68 6.50
N GLU A 84 -0.38 -6.00 6.46
CA GLU A 84 -0.75 -6.86 7.59
C GLU A 84 0.45 -7.21 8.51
N GLN A 85 1.67 -6.75 8.19
CA GLN A 85 2.84 -7.03 9.02
C GLN A 85 2.75 -6.41 10.42
N PRO A 86 3.41 -7.04 11.43
CA PRO A 86 3.48 -6.49 12.78
C PRO A 86 3.99 -5.03 12.80
N PRO A 87 3.43 -4.16 13.66
CA PRO A 87 3.82 -2.74 13.72
C PRO A 87 5.32 -2.50 13.91
N LYS A 88 6.02 -3.40 14.62
CA LYS A 88 7.47 -3.34 14.80
C LYS A 88 8.22 -3.48 13.48
N ARG A 89 7.86 -4.47 12.65
CA ARG A 89 8.51 -4.68 11.33
C ARG A 89 8.29 -3.48 10.39
N LEU A 90 7.06 -2.96 10.36
CA LEU A 90 6.74 -1.75 9.60
C LEU A 90 7.53 -0.54 10.11
N HIS A 91 7.69 -0.40 11.42
CA HIS A 91 8.52 0.65 12.01
C HIS A 91 9.99 0.52 11.61
N ASP A 92 10.56 -0.68 11.67
CA ASP A 92 11.96 -0.93 11.29
C ASP A 92 12.21 -0.62 9.82
N PHE A 93 11.28 -1.04 8.94
CA PHE A 93 11.26 -0.67 7.52
C PHE A 93 11.26 0.86 7.35
N MET A 94 10.31 1.55 7.98
CA MET A 94 10.16 3.01 7.88
C MET A 94 11.39 3.77 8.39
N THR A 95 11.98 3.33 9.51
CA THR A 95 13.20 3.92 10.06
C THR A 95 14.37 3.79 9.07
N LYS A 96 14.46 2.66 8.36
CA LYS A 96 15.47 2.48 7.32
C LYS A 96 15.23 3.37 6.09
N VAL A 97 13.96 3.54 5.67
CA VAL A 97 13.60 4.50 4.60
C VAL A 97 14.02 5.93 4.99
N TRP A 98 13.73 6.38 6.22
CA TRP A 98 14.17 7.68 6.72
C TRP A 98 15.70 7.86 6.67
N SER A 99 16.45 6.81 7.01
CA SER A 99 17.91 6.83 6.92
C SER A 99 18.37 7.02 5.48
N GLY A 100 17.79 6.29 4.52
CA GLY A 100 18.13 6.42 3.10
C GLY A 100 17.80 7.80 2.54
N LEU A 101 16.63 8.35 2.88
CA LEU A 101 16.24 9.71 2.52
C LEU A 101 17.21 10.74 3.08
N ARG A 102 17.66 10.59 4.33
CA ARG A 102 18.67 11.48 4.92
C ARG A 102 19.98 11.48 4.14
N SER A 103 20.44 10.31 3.70
CA SER A 103 21.62 10.19 2.85
C SER A 103 21.42 10.85 1.48
N LEU A 104 20.22 10.76 0.89
CA LEU A 104 19.89 11.48 -0.35
C LEU A 104 19.93 13.00 -0.17
N TRP A 105 19.33 13.52 0.91
CA TRP A 105 19.36 14.96 1.22
C TRP A 105 20.77 15.49 1.44
N GLN A 106 21.68 14.69 2.01
CA GLN A 106 23.10 15.05 2.15
C GLN A 106 23.81 15.18 0.80
N ARG A 107 23.41 14.40 -0.20
CA ARG A 107 23.99 14.42 -1.56
C ARG A 107 23.34 15.47 -2.45
N LYS A 108 22.04 15.70 -2.30
CA LYS A 108 21.23 16.56 -3.15
C LYS A 108 20.25 17.37 -2.31
N SER A 109 20.66 18.60 -2.01
CA SER A 109 19.92 19.53 -1.14
C SER A 109 18.62 20.07 -1.75
N THR A 110 18.37 19.86 -3.04
CA THR A 110 17.13 20.32 -3.69
C THR A 110 15.90 19.51 -3.29
N GLY A 111 16.08 18.30 -2.72
CA GLY A 111 14.99 17.41 -2.35
C GLY A 111 14.22 16.79 -3.53
N LYS A 112 14.58 17.13 -4.78
CA LYS A 112 13.95 16.61 -5.99
C LYS A 112 14.61 15.29 -6.40
N PHE A 113 14.17 14.19 -5.79
CA PHE A 113 14.72 12.85 -6.04
C PHE A 113 14.00 12.13 -7.18
N THR A 114 14.77 11.44 -8.03
CA THR A 114 14.25 10.53 -9.06
C THR A 114 13.70 9.26 -8.41
N VAL A 115 12.87 8.52 -9.14
CA VAL A 115 12.35 7.22 -8.67
C VAL A 115 13.48 6.24 -8.41
N THR A 116 14.49 6.21 -9.29
CA THR A 116 15.69 5.37 -9.12
C THR A 116 16.48 5.74 -7.86
N GLU A 117 16.70 7.04 -7.61
CA GLU A 117 17.36 7.51 -6.38
C GLU A 117 16.62 7.04 -5.13
N LEU A 118 15.28 7.15 -5.11
CA LEU A 118 14.44 6.71 -4.00
C LEU A 118 14.47 5.18 -3.82
N ILE A 119 14.38 4.44 -4.92
CA ILE A 119 14.38 2.98 -4.91
C ILE A 119 15.72 2.45 -4.39
N ASP A 120 16.83 2.87 -5.01
CA ASP A 120 18.15 2.31 -4.73
C ASP A 120 18.68 2.71 -3.35
N GLN A 121 18.42 3.95 -2.91
CA GLN A 121 19.03 4.49 -1.69
C GLN A 121 18.15 4.37 -0.44
N ALA A 122 16.82 4.29 -0.59
CA ALA A 122 15.90 4.27 0.54
C ALA A 122 15.03 3.01 0.59
N ILE A 123 14.38 2.63 -0.51
CA ILE A 123 13.36 1.58 -0.51
C ILE A 123 13.99 0.18 -0.50
N PHE A 124 14.88 -0.14 -1.44
CA PHE A 124 15.52 -1.46 -1.52
C PHE A 124 16.32 -1.82 -0.27
N PRO A 125 17.17 -0.94 0.29
CA PRO A 125 17.85 -1.23 1.55
C PRO A 125 16.88 -1.49 2.71
N ALA A 126 15.73 -0.79 2.72
CA ALA A 126 14.71 -0.99 3.75
C ALA A 126 13.94 -2.31 3.59
N LEU A 127 13.56 -2.68 2.37
CA LEU A 127 12.91 -3.97 2.08
C LEU A 127 13.81 -5.14 2.47
N LEU A 128 15.09 -5.09 2.06
CA LEU A 128 16.06 -6.15 2.36
C LEU A 128 16.33 -6.28 3.85
N GLN A 129 16.40 -5.17 4.59
CA GLN A 129 16.59 -5.20 6.05
C GLN A 129 15.34 -5.69 6.78
N ALA A 130 14.14 -5.37 6.29
CA ALA A 130 12.88 -5.79 6.90
C ALA A 130 12.54 -7.27 6.63
N ALA A 131 13.15 -7.88 5.60
CA ALA A 131 13.02 -9.31 5.32
C ALA A 131 13.68 -10.16 6.42
N SER A 132 13.00 -11.21 6.87
CA SER A 132 13.49 -12.10 7.93
C SER A 132 14.72 -12.91 7.47
N PRO A 133 15.81 -12.98 8.25
CA PRO A 133 16.95 -13.85 7.94
C PRO A 133 16.71 -15.33 8.30
N ASN A 134 15.65 -15.66 9.05
CA ASN A 134 15.44 -16.98 9.67
C ASN A 134 14.52 -17.93 8.89
N SER A 135 14.42 -17.82 7.56
CA SER A 135 13.74 -18.85 6.77
C SER A 135 14.63 -20.10 6.69
N SER A 136 14.50 -20.98 7.69
CA SER A 136 15.14 -22.29 7.70
C SER A 136 14.75 -23.12 6.47
N HIS A 137 15.70 -23.91 5.96
CA HIS A 137 15.72 -24.52 4.62
C HIS A 137 14.57 -25.48 4.25
N GLU A 138 13.60 -25.74 5.12
CA GLU A 138 12.65 -26.84 4.94
C GLU A 138 11.25 -26.39 4.47
N VAL A 139 10.92 -25.09 4.56
CA VAL A 139 9.73 -24.50 3.95
C VAL A 139 10.12 -23.14 3.41
N ARG A 140 9.83 -22.83 2.14
CA ARG A 140 9.93 -21.44 1.62
C ARG A 140 8.92 -20.59 2.40
N GLU A 141 9.30 -20.07 3.56
CA GLU A 141 8.52 -19.06 4.25
C GLU A 141 8.44 -17.83 3.33
N ILE A 142 7.22 -17.51 2.94
CA ILE A 142 6.87 -16.36 2.11
C ILE A 142 7.14 -15.12 2.98
N ASP A 143 8.20 -14.37 2.67
CA ASP A 143 8.48 -13.08 3.33
C ASP A 143 7.99 -11.93 2.43
N PRO A 144 6.94 -11.19 2.83
CA PRO A 144 6.34 -10.17 1.97
C PRO A 144 7.28 -9.03 1.58
N PHE A 145 8.26 -8.68 2.43
CA PHE A 145 9.24 -7.65 2.10
C PHE A 145 10.24 -8.16 1.06
N ARG A 146 10.68 -9.42 1.18
CA ARG A 146 11.54 -10.07 0.19
C ARG A 146 10.84 -10.24 -1.15
N ASP A 147 9.58 -10.66 -1.14
CA ASP A 147 8.78 -10.83 -2.36
C ASP A 147 8.51 -9.48 -3.05
N CYS A 148 8.24 -8.44 -2.27
CA CYS A 148 8.12 -7.08 -2.79
C CYS A 148 9.42 -6.59 -3.42
N TYR A 149 10.56 -6.79 -2.77
CA TYR A 149 11.86 -6.47 -3.36
C TYR A 149 12.08 -7.20 -4.68
N ASN A 150 11.87 -8.52 -4.70
CA ASN A 150 12.08 -9.34 -5.89
C ASN A 150 11.17 -8.90 -7.06
N LEU A 151 9.88 -8.62 -6.79
CA LEU A 151 8.95 -8.19 -7.82
C LEU A 151 9.31 -6.80 -8.36
N ILE A 152 9.67 -5.86 -7.49
CA ILE A 152 10.08 -4.53 -7.93
C ILE A 152 11.39 -4.62 -8.72
N ALA A 153 12.42 -5.29 -8.21
CA ALA A 153 13.71 -5.40 -8.90
C ALA A 153 13.57 -6.02 -10.30
N ALA A 154 12.82 -7.12 -10.42
CA ALA A 154 12.61 -7.80 -11.70
C ALA A 154 11.84 -6.92 -12.71
N SER A 155 10.76 -6.26 -12.27
CA SER A 155 9.98 -5.38 -13.14
C SER A 155 10.72 -4.08 -13.49
N TRP A 156 11.49 -3.54 -12.55
CA TRP A 156 12.21 -2.28 -12.70
C TRP A 156 13.36 -2.36 -13.69
N ASP A 157 14.17 -3.42 -13.61
CA ASP A 157 15.27 -3.66 -14.54
C ASP A 157 14.73 -3.98 -15.94
N SER A 158 13.63 -4.73 -16.04
CA SER A 158 12.98 -5.06 -17.32
C SER A 158 12.44 -3.82 -18.05
N LEU A 159 12.02 -2.78 -17.32
CA LEU A 159 11.53 -1.52 -17.88
C LEU A 159 12.64 -0.51 -18.19
N GLY A 160 13.92 -0.85 -17.97
CA GLY A 160 15.03 0.07 -18.17
C GLY A 160 15.09 1.19 -17.14
N ARG A 161 14.58 0.96 -15.91
CA ARG A 161 14.63 1.89 -14.77
C ARG A 161 14.02 3.28 -15.08
N PRO A 162 12.74 3.34 -15.46
CA PRO A 162 12.09 4.60 -15.84
C PRO A 162 12.00 5.56 -14.64
N ASN A 163 11.85 6.87 -14.86
CA ASN A 163 11.62 7.80 -13.76
C ASN A 163 10.14 7.85 -13.30
N THR A 164 9.38 6.76 -13.52
CA THR A 164 7.96 6.63 -13.19
C THR A 164 7.75 5.33 -12.42
N ALA A 165 7.15 5.41 -11.23
CA ALA A 165 6.90 4.22 -10.41
C ALA A 165 5.77 3.38 -11.01
N THR A 166 5.95 2.05 -11.06
CA THR A 166 4.98 1.09 -11.59
C THR A 166 4.76 -0.05 -10.59
N GLY A 167 3.58 -0.70 -10.64
CA GLY A 167 3.24 -1.84 -9.78
C GLY A 167 3.47 -1.57 -8.29
N LEU A 168 4.19 -2.47 -7.61
CA LEU A 168 4.51 -2.34 -6.18
C LEU A 168 5.43 -1.15 -5.84
N ALA A 169 6.14 -0.58 -6.83
CA ALA A 169 6.94 0.62 -6.57
C ALA A 169 6.07 1.84 -6.27
N ILE A 170 4.83 1.90 -6.80
CA ILE A 170 3.91 3.03 -6.65
C ILE A 170 3.71 3.45 -5.18
N PRO A 171 3.20 2.57 -4.28
CA PRO A 171 2.95 2.95 -2.90
C PRO A 171 4.23 3.24 -2.11
N LEU A 172 5.36 2.60 -2.44
CA LEU A 172 6.63 2.79 -1.72
C LEU A 172 7.33 4.08 -2.12
N VAL A 173 7.29 4.44 -3.40
CA VAL A 173 7.80 5.72 -3.91
C VAL A 173 6.94 6.86 -3.39
N ARG A 174 5.61 6.71 -3.39
CA ARG A 174 4.69 7.68 -2.78
C ARG A 174 5.01 7.93 -1.31
N LEU A 175 5.21 6.85 -0.55
CA LEU A 175 5.61 6.90 0.85
C LEU A 175 6.93 7.65 1.04
N ALA A 176 7.95 7.31 0.26
CA ALA A 176 9.26 7.95 0.34
C ALA A 176 9.18 9.44 -0.01
N ARG A 177 8.39 9.82 -1.02
CA ARG A 177 8.13 11.24 -1.38
C ARG A 177 7.42 11.98 -0.26
N LEU A 178 6.37 11.40 0.32
CA LEU A 178 5.64 11.97 1.46
C LEU A 178 6.56 12.19 2.67
N MET A 179 7.36 11.19 3.01
CA MET A 179 8.33 11.27 4.11
C MET A 179 9.37 12.38 3.82
N SER A 180 9.90 12.41 2.61
CA SER A 180 10.91 13.39 2.20
C SER A 180 10.36 14.82 2.20
N SER A 181 9.14 15.05 1.69
CA SER A 181 8.59 16.41 1.57
C SER A 181 8.36 17.08 2.92
N VAL A 182 8.11 16.30 3.96
CA VAL A 182 7.77 16.81 5.30
C VAL A 182 8.95 16.79 6.27
N SER A 183 10.15 16.37 5.83
CA SER A 183 11.33 16.29 6.69
C SER A 183 11.81 17.65 7.23
N SER A 184 11.42 18.74 6.56
CA SER A 184 11.63 20.13 7.03
C SER A 184 10.54 20.62 7.99
N THR A 185 9.39 19.95 8.03
CA THR A 185 8.24 20.34 8.85
C THR A 185 8.26 19.66 10.21
N ILE A 186 8.72 18.40 10.28
CA ILE A 186 8.76 17.64 11.53
C ILE A 186 10.17 17.62 12.15
N PRO A 187 10.28 17.60 13.50
CA PRO A 187 11.57 17.40 14.15
C PRO A 187 12.19 16.03 13.81
N LYS A 188 13.53 15.98 13.72
CA LYS A 188 14.27 14.75 13.41
C LYS A 188 13.95 13.58 14.36
N TRP A 189 13.76 13.86 15.66
CA TRP A 189 13.43 12.83 16.65
C TRP A 189 12.08 12.15 16.39
N LEU A 190 11.15 12.81 15.68
CA LEU A 190 9.84 12.25 15.38
C LEU A 190 9.92 11.16 14.29
N THR A 191 10.95 11.19 13.43
CA THR A 191 11.17 10.19 12.37
C THR A 191 11.51 8.79 12.90
N THR A 192 11.91 8.70 14.18
CA THR A 192 12.23 7.43 14.86
C THR A 192 11.14 7.02 15.84
N VAL A 193 10.00 7.72 15.90
CA VAL A 193 8.90 7.40 16.81
C VAL A 193 7.97 6.36 16.18
N PRO A 194 7.76 5.17 16.80
CA PRO A 194 6.95 4.10 16.21
C PRO A 194 5.53 4.50 15.82
N ARG A 195 4.83 5.20 16.71
CA ARG A 195 3.46 5.65 16.45
C ARG A 195 3.37 6.65 15.29
N THR A 196 4.37 7.52 15.12
CA THR A 196 4.39 8.47 14.02
C THR A 196 4.67 7.76 12.70
N ASN A 197 5.64 6.85 12.66
CA ASN A 197 5.87 6.00 11.48
C ASN A 197 4.64 5.17 11.12
N ARG A 198 3.89 4.68 12.12
CA ARG A 198 2.61 3.99 11.89
C ARG A 198 1.57 4.91 11.24
N LEU A 199 1.49 6.18 11.63
CA LEU A 199 0.56 7.14 11.02
C LEU A 199 0.95 7.44 9.56
N PHE A 200 2.24 7.64 9.27
CA PHE A 200 2.73 7.76 7.88
C PHE A 200 2.37 6.52 7.05
N TRP A 201 2.59 5.33 7.61
CA TRP A 201 2.25 4.08 6.94
C TRP A 201 0.76 3.98 6.64
N LYS A 202 -0.12 4.21 7.63
CA LYS A 202 -1.58 4.16 7.45
C LYS A 202 -2.07 5.17 6.40
N ALA A 203 -1.56 6.41 6.45
CA ALA A 203 -1.88 7.46 5.48
C ALA A 203 -1.47 7.09 4.06
N ASN A 204 -0.34 6.40 3.89
CA ASN A 204 0.07 5.91 2.59
C ASN A 204 -0.73 4.68 2.15
N ALA A 205 -1.03 3.77 3.07
CA ALA A 205 -1.71 2.52 2.78
C ALA A 205 -3.16 2.71 2.34
N CYS A 206 -3.87 3.69 2.90
CA CYS A 206 -5.25 3.99 2.50
C CYS A 206 -5.40 4.52 1.07
N LEU A 207 -4.30 4.82 0.37
CA LEU A 207 -4.31 5.32 -1.02
C LEU A 207 -4.14 4.22 -2.08
N GLY A 208 -4.00 2.96 -1.66
CA GLY A 208 -3.89 1.80 -2.57
C GLY A 208 -2.68 1.84 -3.51
N LEU A 209 -2.81 1.17 -4.66
CA LEU A 209 -1.70 0.89 -5.59
C LEU A 209 -1.70 1.74 -6.88
N THR A 210 -2.64 2.66 -7.03
CA THR A 210 -2.94 3.25 -8.36
C THR A 210 -2.16 4.51 -8.69
N ASN A 211 -1.93 5.40 -7.71
CA ASN A 211 -1.32 6.71 -7.94
C ASN A 211 -0.04 6.86 -7.10
N SER A 212 1.05 7.28 -7.73
CA SER A 212 2.34 7.52 -7.07
C SER A 212 2.42 8.88 -6.35
N ASP A 213 1.49 9.77 -6.67
CA ASP A 213 1.37 11.09 -6.04
C ASP A 213 0.08 11.18 -5.21
N ILE A 214 0.15 11.92 -4.10
CA ILE A 214 -1.01 12.21 -3.24
C ILE A 214 -1.81 13.31 -3.91
N LYS A 215 -3.14 13.17 -4.00
CA LYS A 215 -4.02 14.18 -4.59
C LYS A 215 -4.61 15.07 -3.49
N TRP A 216 -4.65 16.38 -3.72
CA TRP A 216 -5.35 17.32 -2.83
C TRP A 216 -6.82 16.94 -2.65
N ASP A 217 -7.48 16.50 -3.73
CA ASP A 217 -8.87 16.06 -3.70
C ASP A 217 -9.14 14.95 -2.67
N THR A 218 -8.15 14.08 -2.42
CA THR A 218 -8.26 13.01 -1.43
C THR A 218 -8.36 13.56 0.00
N VAL A 219 -7.52 14.53 0.37
CA VAL A 219 -7.60 15.16 1.70
C VAL A 219 -8.82 16.07 1.82
N VAL A 220 -9.20 16.77 0.73
CA VAL A 220 -10.40 17.62 0.70
C VAL A 220 -11.66 16.78 0.92
N THR A 221 -11.76 15.62 0.25
CA THR A 221 -12.89 14.69 0.42
C THR A 221 -12.90 14.09 1.82
N ALA A 222 -11.75 13.68 2.35
CA ALA A 222 -11.66 13.16 3.71
C ALA A 222 -12.07 14.20 4.76
N ALA A 223 -11.72 15.46 4.55
CA ALA A 223 -12.08 16.55 5.45
C ALA A 223 -13.60 16.77 5.50
N ARG A 224 -14.35 16.56 4.41
CA ARG A 224 -15.80 16.82 4.33
C ARG A 224 -16.64 15.98 5.29
N ASP A 225 -16.30 14.72 5.46
CA ASP A 225 -16.96 13.79 6.40
C ASP A 225 -15.90 12.91 7.07
N PRO A 226 -15.18 13.43 8.09
CA PRO A 226 -14.04 12.73 8.67
C PRO A 226 -14.41 11.37 9.28
N ASP A 227 -15.61 11.23 9.85
CA ASP A 227 -16.04 10.02 10.54
C ASP A 227 -16.29 8.84 9.59
N LYS A 228 -16.57 9.13 8.31
CA LYS A 228 -16.84 8.10 7.28
C LYS A 228 -15.77 8.04 6.19
N ALA A 229 -14.71 8.85 6.31
CA ALA A 229 -13.70 8.95 5.27
C ALA A 229 -12.79 7.72 5.23
N GLU A 230 -12.83 6.98 4.12
CA GLU A 230 -11.85 5.92 3.81
C GLU A 230 -10.40 6.43 3.93
N HIS A 231 -10.19 7.70 3.57
CA HIS A 231 -8.90 8.37 3.59
C HIS A 231 -8.64 9.16 4.89
N PHE A 232 -9.39 8.90 5.96
CA PHE A 232 -9.18 9.53 7.27
C PHE A 232 -7.73 9.43 7.78
N PRO A 233 -6.99 8.31 7.61
CA PRO A 233 -5.59 8.26 8.02
C PRO A 233 -4.70 9.32 7.36
N LEU A 234 -4.98 9.67 6.10
CA LEU A 234 -4.28 10.76 5.41
C LEU A 234 -4.66 12.12 6.00
N LEU A 235 -5.94 12.35 6.32
CA LEU A 235 -6.40 13.57 7.00
C LEU A 235 -5.75 13.72 8.39
N HIS A 236 -5.65 12.62 9.15
CA HIS A 236 -4.97 12.60 10.46
C HIS A 236 -3.51 12.94 10.30
N LEU A 237 -2.79 12.32 9.36
CA LEU A 237 -1.40 12.69 9.10
C LEU A 237 -1.27 14.17 8.71
N TYR A 238 -2.11 14.66 7.80
CA TYR A 238 -2.10 16.06 7.37
C TYR A 238 -2.30 17.02 8.54
N THR A 239 -3.27 16.73 9.41
CA THR A 239 -3.55 17.52 10.63
C THR A 239 -2.39 17.47 11.62
N MET A 240 -1.78 16.30 11.79
CA MET A 240 -0.59 16.11 12.62
C MET A 240 0.58 16.96 12.11
N LEU A 241 0.81 17.01 10.80
CA LEU A 241 1.85 17.82 10.18
C LEU A 241 1.61 19.33 10.37
N ILE A 242 0.36 19.79 10.27
CA ILE A 242 -0.01 21.18 10.60
C ILE A 242 0.31 21.46 12.07
N SER A 243 -0.09 20.57 12.97
CA SER A 243 0.18 20.70 14.41
C SER A 243 1.68 20.76 14.71
N GLN A 244 2.50 19.92 14.07
CA GLN A 244 3.96 19.99 14.19
C GLN A 244 4.55 21.29 13.63
N SER A 245 4.05 21.74 12.47
CA SER A 245 4.45 23.01 11.85
C SER A 245 4.19 24.20 12.79
N ILE A 246 3.06 24.21 13.49
CA ILE A 246 2.73 25.25 14.48
C ILE A 246 3.72 25.23 15.66
N SER A 247 4.01 24.05 16.20
CA SER A 247 4.87 23.92 17.39
C SER A 247 6.35 24.16 17.14
N HIS A 248 6.83 23.95 15.91
CA HIS A 248 8.27 23.93 15.63
C HIS A 248 8.74 25.03 14.70
N ASN A 249 7.85 25.66 13.94
CA ASN A 249 8.24 26.81 13.13
C ASN A 249 8.04 28.12 13.89
N VAL A 250 8.91 29.09 13.62
CA VAL A 250 8.83 30.44 14.18
C VAL A 250 7.46 31.06 13.84
N GLN A 251 6.79 31.56 14.87
CA GLN A 251 5.53 32.29 14.75
C GLN A 251 5.83 33.77 14.51
N PRO A 252 5.01 34.47 13.71
CA PRO A 252 5.19 35.91 13.52
C PRO A 252 4.99 36.64 14.86
N SER A 253 5.69 37.77 15.04
CA SER A 253 5.55 38.61 16.25
C SER A 253 4.13 39.15 16.41
N GLN A 254 3.44 39.38 15.30
CA GLN A 254 2.03 39.73 15.26
C GLN A 254 1.32 38.82 14.27
N MET A 255 0.20 38.22 14.70
CA MET A 255 -0.62 37.39 13.82
C MET A 255 -1.36 38.26 12.79
N PRO A 256 -1.46 37.81 11.52
CA PRO A 256 -2.30 38.50 10.54
C PRO A 256 -3.75 38.53 11.01
N VAL A 257 -4.41 39.66 10.78
CA VAL A 257 -5.82 39.87 11.22
C VAL A 257 -6.75 39.96 10.02
N ARG A 258 -6.26 40.48 8.89
CA ARG A 258 -7.08 40.60 7.68
C ARG A 258 -7.27 39.23 7.05
N ARG A 259 -8.50 38.91 6.63
CA ARG A 259 -8.87 37.60 6.06
C ARG A 259 -7.90 37.10 4.98
N HIS A 260 -7.50 37.97 4.04
CA HIS A 260 -6.58 37.58 2.97
C HIS A 260 -5.15 37.34 3.46
N GLU A 261 -4.68 38.07 4.47
CA GLU A 261 -3.36 37.87 5.08
C GLU A 261 -3.33 36.54 5.85
N VAL A 262 -4.39 36.26 6.63
CA VAL A 262 -4.58 34.97 7.32
C VAL A 262 -4.59 33.84 6.31
N MET A 263 -5.37 33.98 5.23
CA MET A 263 -5.46 32.98 4.18
C MET A 263 -4.10 32.69 3.53
N ASN A 264 -3.37 33.74 3.14
CA ASN A 264 -2.04 33.59 2.53
C ASN A 264 -1.06 32.90 3.47
N PHE A 265 -1.07 33.29 4.74
CA PHE A 265 -0.23 32.68 5.77
C PHE A 265 -0.55 31.19 5.95
N VAL A 266 -1.83 30.82 6.05
CA VAL A 266 -2.27 29.42 6.20
C VAL A 266 -1.91 28.60 4.95
N VAL A 267 -2.14 29.13 3.75
CA VAL A 267 -1.79 28.46 2.49
C VAL A 267 -0.29 28.21 2.40
N GLU A 268 0.54 29.19 2.75
CA GLU A 268 2.00 29.00 2.78
C GLU A 268 2.40 27.89 3.77
N ARG A 269 1.86 27.94 5.00
CA ARG A 269 2.23 27.01 6.08
C ARG A 269 1.70 25.60 5.89
N CYS A 270 0.49 25.45 5.35
CA CYS A 270 -0.24 24.18 5.34
C CYS A 270 -0.37 23.57 3.95
N CYS A 271 -0.40 24.39 2.90
CA CYS A 271 -0.46 23.89 1.53
C CYS A 271 0.93 23.78 0.95
N THR A 272 1.70 24.87 0.91
CA THR A 272 3.01 24.91 0.26
C THR A 272 4.05 24.05 0.98
N LYS A 273 4.13 24.10 2.32
CA LYS A 273 5.15 23.33 3.07
C LYS A 273 4.85 21.84 3.23
N ILE A 274 3.58 21.43 3.21
CA ILE A 274 3.19 20.02 3.43
C ILE A 274 2.93 19.30 2.11
N GLY A 275 2.05 19.85 1.27
CA GLY A 275 1.68 19.25 -0.02
C GLY A 275 2.49 19.80 -1.20
N GLY A 276 2.81 21.09 -1.18
CA GLY A 276 3.74 21.77 -2.10
C GLY A 276 3.63 21.35 -3.56
N GLU A 277 4.78 21.22 -4.21
CA GLU A 277 4.92 20.63 -5.56
C GLU A 277 4.77 19.10 -5.57
N GLY A 278 4.68 18.45 -4.39
CA GLY A 278 4.67 17.00 -4.28
C GLY A 278 3.28 16.36 -4.38
N TRP A 279 2.21 17.14 -4.20
CA TRP A 279 0.84 16.68 -4.26
C TRP A 279 0.17 17.15 -5.56
N ALA A 280 -0.57 16.26 -6.20
CA ALA A 280 -1.27 16.53 -7.44
C ALA A 280 -2.55 17.36 -7.22
N GLY A 281 -2.81 18.28 -8.14
CA GLY A 281 -3.94 19.20 -8.07
C GLY A 281 -3.70 20.40 -7.15
N LYS A 282 -4.78 21.09 -6.76
CA LYS A 282 -4.75 22.24 -5.84
C LYS A 282 -5.93 22.16 -4.87
N PRO A 283 -5.79 22.64 -3.63
CA PRO A 283 -6.92 22.75 -2.71
C PRO A 283 -7.94 23.77 -3.23
N THR A 284 -9.23 23.49 -3.05
CA THR A 284 -10.32 24.41 -3.39
C THR A 284 -10.35 25.60 -2.44
N ASN A 285 -11.05 26.68 -2.79
CA ASN A 285 -11.13 27.86 -1.93
C ASN A 285 -11.92 27.56 -0.65
N GLU A 286 -13.01 26.78 -0.74
CA GLU A 286 -13.80 26.34 0.40
C GLU A 286 -12.95 25.52 1.38
N PHE A 287 -12.09 24.64 0.85
CA PHE A 287 -11.18 23.89 1.70
C PHE A 287 -10.18 24.79 2.41
N LYS A 288 -9.64 25.82 1.75
CA LYS A 288 -8.69 26.75 2.38
C LYS A 288 -9.34 27.56 3.50
N GLU A 289 -10.63 27.90 3.38
CA GLU A 289 -11.38 28.59 4.44
C GLU A 289 -11.56 27.71 5.67
N VAL A 290 -11.96 26.45 5.48
CA VAL A 290 -12.02 25.46 6.57
C VAL A 290 -10.63 25.26 7.17
N LEU A 291 -9.59 25.15 6.34
CA LEU A 291 -8.21 24.97 6.79
C LEU A 291 -7.71 26.13 7.65
N ALA A 292 -8.11 27.38 7.35
CA ALA A 292 -7.77 28.54 8.19
C ALA A 292 -8.36 28.43 9.59
N MET A 293 -9.60 27.94 9.70
CA MET A 293 -10.23 27.67 11.00
C MET A 293 -9.54 26.51 11.74
N VAL A 294 -9.22 25.40 11.05
CA VAL A 294 -8.46 24.27 11.61
C VAL A 294 -7.11 24.73 12.15
N TYR A 295 -6.39 25.56 11.39
CA TYR A 295 -5.09 26.10 11.79
C TYR A 295 -5.22 26.92 13.07
N GLU A 296 -6.19 27.83 13.14
CA GLU A 296 -6.40 28.68 14.31
C GLU A 296 -6.80 27.88 15.56
N GLU A 297 -7.65 26.86 15.43
CA GLU A 297 -8.02 26.00 16.55
C GLU A 297 -6.83 25.17 17.06
N LEU A 298 -6.01 24.61 16.16
CA LEU A 298 -4.76 23.95 16.55
C LEU A 298 -3.79 24.92 17.23
N ARG A 299 -3.64 26.14 16.69
CA ARG A 299 -2.78 27.19 17.26
C ARG A 299 -3.21 27.55 18.68
N ARG A 300 -4.50 27.83 18.89
CA ARG A 300 -5.07 28.14 20.21
C ARG A 300 -4.87 26.99 21.18
N TYR A 301 -5.11 25.76 20.74
CA TYR A 301 -4.92 24.57 21.56
C TYR A 301 -3.46 24.40 22.01
N GLN A 302 -2.51 24.58 21.09
CA GLN A 302 -1.09 24.32 21.35
C GLN A 302 -0.37 25.47 22.05
N LEU A 303 -0.60 26.71 21.58
CA LEU A 303 0.14 27.88 22.06
C LEU A 303 -0.59 28.55 23.23
N ASP A 304 -1.87 28.87 23.05
CA ASP A 304 -2.62 29.65 24.06
C ASP A 304 -2.98 28.76 25.27
N LYS A 305 -3.43 27.52 25.03
CA LYS A 305 -3.76 26.53 26.08
C LYS A 305 -2.57 25.65 26.51
N LYS A 306 -1.39 25.85 25.92
CA LYS A 306 -0.14 25.11 26.23
C LYS A 306 -0.28 23.58 26.17
N LYS A 307 -1.11 23.07 25.26
CA LYS A 307 -1.29 21.61 25.07
C LYS A 307 -0.25 21.03 24.10
N PRO A 308 0.10 19.75 24.24
CA PRO A 308 1.07 19.12 23.34
C PRO A 308 0.57 19.07 21.89
N SER A 309 1.51 19.17 20.95
CA SER A 309 1.26 18.91 19.53
C SER A 309 0.83 17.47 19.27
N LEU A 310 0.05 17.26 18.21
CA LEU A 310 -0.35 15.94 17.74
C LEU A 310 0.87 15.14 17.26
N ARG A 311 0.97 13.87 17.63
CA ARG A 311 2.15 13.02 17.31
C ARG A 311 1.77 11.62 16.82
N GLY A 312 0.49 11.39 16.52
CA GLY A 312 -0.06 10.09 16.15
C GLY A 312 -0.36 9.20 17.37
N HIS A 313 -0.71 9.78 18.51
CA HIS A 313 -1.21 9.00 19.66
C HIS A 313 -2.56 8.35 19.34
N ALA A 314 -2.81 7.19 19.93
CA ALA A 314 -4.14 6.61 19.93
C ALA A 314 -5.12 7.57 20.65
N GLY A 315 -6.30 7.78 20.07
CA GLY A 315 -7.32 8.71 20.56
C GLY A 315 -7.27 10.08 19.89
N GLU A 316 -6.18 10.44 19.21
CA GLU A 316 -6.11 11.68 18.42
C GLU A 316 -7.11 11.70 17.26
N GLU A 317 -7.63 10.54 16.85
CA GLU A 317 -8.65 10.43 15.81
C GLU A 317 -9.89 11.28 16.14
N SER A 318 -10.36 11.22 17.39
CA SER A 318 -11.50 12.02 17.86
C SER A 318 -11.21 13.53 17.85
N VAL A 319 -9.98 13.91 18.20
CA VAL A 319 -9.53 15.30 18.19
C VAL A 319 -9.48 15.83 16.76
N VAL A 320 -8.92 15.05 15.84
CA VAL A 320 -8.84 15.42 14.42
C VAL A 320 -10.24 15.58 13.85
N SER A 321 -11.11 14.57 14.02
CA SER A 321 -12.49 14.64 13.51
C SER A 321 -13.22 15.87 14.06
N GLY A 322 -13.17 16.06 15.38
CA GLY A 322 -13.83 17.20 16.05
C GLY A 322 -13.35 18.56 15.53
N ILE A 323 -12.04 18.75 15.34
CA ILE A 323 -11.50 20.02 14.82
C ILE A 323 -12.01 20.31 13.39
N TRP A 324 -12.02 19.29 12.51
CA TRP A 324 -12.49 19.47 11.13
C TRP A 324 -14.00 19.75 11.06
N VAL A 325 -14.81 19.05 11.87
CA VAL A 325 -16.26 19.27 11.95
C VAL A 325 -16.58 20.67 12.48
N LEU A 326 -15.92 21.10 13.56
CA LEU A 326 -16.11 22.44 14.14
C LEU A 326 -15.71 23.55 13.16
N ALA A 327 -14.60 23.37 12.44
CA ALA A 327 -14.13 24.31 11.44
C ALA A 327 -15.15 24.48 10.30
N GLN A 328 -15.75 23.38 9.83
CA GLN A 328 -16.78 23.43 8.80
C GLN A 328 -18.05 24.15 9.26
N TRP A 329 -18.50 23.90 10.49
CA TRP A 329 -19.68 24.59 11.03
C TRP A 329 -19.44 26.09 11.13
N SER A 330 -18.23 26.48 11.54
CA SER A 330 -17.85 27.89 11.63
C SER A 330 -17.90 28.58 10.27
N VAL A 331 -17.36 27.95 9.21
CA VAL A 331 -17.40 28.50 7.84
C VAL A 331 -18.84 28.55 7.29
N LYS A 332 -19.69 27.57 7.58
CA LYS A 332 -21.09 27.57 7.13
C LYS A 332 -21.96 28.59 7.85
N GLY A 333 -21.59 28.98 9.07
CA GLY A 333 -22.32 29.93 9.90
C GLY A 333 -21.81 31.38 9.82
N SER A 334 -20.78 31.67 9.02
CA SER A 334 -20.20 33.01 8.81
C SER A 334 -20.54 33.59 7.44
#